data_AF-A0A5Z8QQM3-F1
#
_entry.id   AF-A0A5Z8QQM3-F1
#
_cell.length_a   1.000
_cell.length_b   1.000
_cell.length_c   1.000
_cell.angle_alpha   90.00
_cell.angle_beta   90.00
_cell.angle_gamma   90.00
#
_symmetry.space_group_name_H-M   'P 1'
#
loop_
_entity.id
_entity.type
_entity.pdbx_description
1 polymer ?
#
loop_
_entity_poly.entity_id
_entity_poly.type
_entity_poly.pdbx_seq_one_letter_code
_entity_poly.pdbx_strand_id
1 'polypeptide(L)'
;MSNRIRNAQVFDARTGEYPVYMYIHWIIGGELDFDANYQRGYVWGHEEQQAFLNAVISGFPIGSVALAKAPDWCSRELPYIEVVDGKQRLTTLKKFITNEIPIILADGPLYWRDMTRAEQLVFGRRPLPAVVLDEVTYKDRLAYFMVVNFTGVPQSEEHKRHVMQLMEAAQ
;
A
#
# COMPACT_ATOMS: atom_id res chain seq x y z
N MET A 1 -6.68 -38.15 1.23
CA MET A 1 -5.49 -37.91 2.08
C MET A 1 -5.58 -36.49 2.62
N SER A 2 -5.42 -36.29 3.93
CA SER A 2 -5.40 -34.95 4.52
C SER A 2 -4.10 -34.23 4.15
N ASN A 3 -4.20 -33.06 3.52
CA ASN A 3 -3.04 -32.24 3.17
C ASN A 3 -2.71 -31.30 4.33
N ARG A 4 -1.71 -31.67 5.14
CA ARG A 4 -1.28 -30.94 6.33
C ARG A 4 -0.81 -29.51 6.03
N ILE A 5 -0.28 -29.24 4.83
CA ILE A 5 0.16 -27.90 4.42
C ILE A 5 -1.04 -27.02 4.12
N ARG A 6 -2.00 -27.52 3.32
CA ARG A 6 -3.25 -26.80 3.03
C ARG A 6 -4.06 -26.51 4.29
N ASN A 7 -4.07 -27.45 5.24
CA ASN A 7 -4.76 -27.29 6.52
C ASN A 7 -4.08 -26.27 7.47
N ALA A 8 -2.82 -25.92 7.22
CA ALA A 8 -2.07 -24.94 8.00
C ALA A 8 -2.02 -23.54 7.35
N GLN A 9 -2.50 -23.40 6.11
CA GLN A 9 -2.61 -22.10 5.45
C GLN A 9 -3.72 -21.27 6.11
N VAL A 10 -3.41 -20.02 6.43
CA VAL A 10 -4.34 -19.10 7.09
C VAL A 10 -5.23 -18.38 6.07
N PHE A 11 -4.67 -17.99 4.91
CA PHE A 11 -5.37 -17.44 3.75
C PHE A 11 -4.53 -17.64 2.48
N ASP A 12 -5.14 -17.43 1.31
CA ASP A 12 -4.46 -17.47 0.03
C ASP A 12 -4.17 -16.04 -0.46
N ALA A 13 -2.91 -15.63 -0.38
CA ALA A 13 -2.48 -14.31 -0.83
C ALA A 13 -2.20 -14.35 -2.33
N ARG A 14 -2.90 -13.54 -3.11
CA ARG A 14 -2.63 -13.42 -4.54
C ARG A 14 -1.63 -12.32 -4.81
N THR A 15 -0.51 -12.64 -5.44
CA THR A 15 0.42 -11.64 -5.94
C THR A 15 0.03 -11.22 -7.35
N GLY A 16 0.12 -9.92 -7.64
CA GLY A 16 -0.10 -9.38 -8.98
C GLY A 16 0.67 -8.09 -9.19
N GLU A 17 0.57 -7.54 -10.39
CA GLU A 17 1.11 -6.22 -10.71
C GLU A 17 -0.02 -5.36 -11.23
N TYR A 18 -0.27 -4.24 -10.55
CA TYR A 18 -1.18 -3.23 -11.06
C TYR A 18 -0.38 -2.05 -11.58
N PRO A 19 -0.74 -1.46 -12.71
CA PRO A 19 -0.12 -0.22 -13.14
C PRO A 19 -0.45 0.91 -12.15
N VAL A 20 0.49 1.83 -11.95
CA VAL A 20 0.36 3.00 -11.05
C VAL A 20 -0.96 3.76 -11.29
N TYR A 21 -1.44 3.81 -12.53
CA TYR A 21 -2.72 4.46 -12.86
C TYR A 21 -3.90 3.87 -12.08
N MET A 22 -3.92 2.56 -11.80
CA MET A 22 -5.00 1.92 -11.03
C MET A 22 -5.01 2.42 -9.59
N TYR A 23 -3.84 2.56 -8.97
CA TYR A 23 -3.73 3.14 -7.63
C TYR A 23 -4.14 4.61 -7.62
N ILE A 24 -3.74 5.39 -8.63
CA ILE A 24 -4.18 6.77 -8.79
C ILE A 24 -5.70 6.85 -8.89
N HIS A 25 -6.32 5.97 -9.68
CA HIS A 25 -7.77 5.88 -9.81
C HIS A 25 -8.44 5.61 -8.46
N TRP A 26 -7.98 4.60 -7.72
CA TRP A 26 -8.50 4.27 -6.39
C TRP A 26 -8.30 5.39 -5.36
N ILE A 27 -7.16 6.10 -5.42
CA ILE A 27 -6.90 7.25 -4.54
C ILE A 27 -7.88 8.39 -4.84
N ILE A 28 -8.06 8.74 -6.12
CA ILE A 28 -8.98 9.82 -6.52
C ILE A 28 -10.43 9.44 -6.24
N GLY A 29 -10.80 8.18 -6.47
CA GLY A 29 -12.13 7.64 -6.21
C GLY A 29 -12.46 7.48 -4.72
N GLY A 30 -11.49 7.63 -3.82
CA GLY A 30 -11.69 7.43 -2.39
C GLY A 30 -11.91 5.97 -1.99
N GLU A 31 -11.45 5.03 -2.81
CA GLU A 31 -11.66 3.59 -2.62
C GLU A 31 -10.72 2.99 -1.59
N LEU A 32 -9.55 3.61 -1.39
CA LEU A 32 -8.52 3.15 -0.47
C LEU A 32 -8.73 3.70 0.94
N ASP A 33 -8.74 2.81 1.92
CA ASP A 33 -8.65 3.13 3.34
C ASP A 33 -7.19 3.17 3.77
N PHE A 34 -6.74 4.34 4.24
CA PHE A 34 -5.40 4.60 4.74
C PHE A 34 -5.32 4.60 6.27
N ASP A 35 -6.45 4.52 6.97
CA ASP A 35 -6.58 4.84 8.38
C ASP A 35 -6.87 3.59 9.25
N ALA A 36 -6.49 2.42 8.74
CA ALA A 36 -6.45 1.19 9.52
C ALA A 36 -5.67 1.41 10.84
N ASN A 37 -6.32 1.10 11.95
CA ASN A 37 -5.89 1.44 13.32
C ASN A 37 -4.54 0.84 13.77
N TYR A 38 -4.08 -0.23 13.11
CA TYR A 38 -2.81 -0.88 13.38
C TYR A 38 -1.66 -0.24 12.60
N GLN A 39 -1.94 0.68 11.67
CA GLN A 39 -0.91 1.39 10.94
C GLN A 39 -0.38 2.60 11.70
N ARG A 40 0.92 2.86 11.55
CA ARG A 40 1.51 4.12 12.00
C ARG A 40 1.08 5.31 11.13
N GLY A 41 1.32 6.51 11.65
CA GLY A 41 1.19 7.75 10.89
C GLY A 41 2.12 7.81 9.67
N TYR A 42 1.90 8.82 8.82
CA TYR A 42 2.82 9.10 7.72
C TYR A 42 4.13 9.69 8.27
N VAL A 43 5.27 9.08 7.93
CA VAL A 43 6.59 9.43 8.49
C VAL A 43 7.66 9.70 7.44
N TRP A 44 7.38 9.46 6.15
CA TRP A 44 8.34 9.73 5.08
C TRP A 44 8.58 11.23 4.92
N GLY A 45 9.85 11.62 5.02
CA GLY A 45 10.33 12.96 4.73
C GLY A 45 10.65 13.14 3.25
N HIS A 46 11.30 14.26 2.92
CA HIS A 46 11.61 14.61 1.54
C HIS A 46 12.47 13.54 0.84
N GLU A 47 13.47 12.99 1.53
CA GLU A 47 14.40 12.01 0.94
C GLU A 47 13.69 10.71 0.55
N GLU A 48 12.87 10.13 1.44
CA GLU A 48 12.13 8.90 1.15
C GLU A 48 11.07 9.12 0.07
N GLN A 49 10.41 10.28 0.09
CA GLN A 49 9.46 10.66 -0.95
C GLN A 49 10.12 10.70 -2.33
N GLN A 50 11.26 11.39 -2.45
CA GLN A 50 11.99 11.48 -3.71
C GLN A 50 12.58 10.13 -4.14
N ALA A 51 13.12 9.33 -3.22
CA ALA A 51 13.61 8.00 -3.53
C ALA A 51 12.51 7.11 -4.14
N PHE A 52 11.30 7.16 -3.58
CA PHE A 52 10.16 6.43 -4.13
C PHE A 52 9.72 6.97 -5.50
N LEU A 53 9.52 8.28 -5.65
CA LEU A 53 9.08 8.87 -6.93
C LEU A 53 10.11 8.64 -8.04
N ASN A 54 11.41 8.72 -7.72
CA ASN A 54 12.49 8.39 -8.63
C ASN A 54 12.51 6.90 -9.00
N ALA A 55 12.21 6.00 -8.05
CA ALA A 55 12.05 4.57 -8.35
C ALA A 55 10.89 4.33 -9.34
N VAL A 56 9.76 5.04 -9.17
CA VAL A 56 8.61 4.95 -10.10
C VAL A 56 9.00 5.31 -11.54
N ILE A 57 9.76 6.39 -11.74
CA ILE A 57 10.11 6.86 -13.09
C ILE A 57 11.33 6.16 -13.70
N SER A 58 12.25 5.65 -12.88
CA SER A 58 13.48 4.99 -13.34
C SER A 58 13.26 3.58 -13.87
N GLY A 59 12.19 2.90 -13.45
CA GLY A 59 11.92 1.51 -13.81
C GLY A 59 12.69 0.48 -12.98
N PHE A 60 13.34 0.91 -11.90
CA PHE A 60 13.86 -0.03 -10.91
C PHE A 60 12.71 -0.76 -10.19
N PRO A 61 12.97 -1.97 -9.66
CA PRO A 61 11.99 -2.67 -8.84
C PRO A 61 11.53 -1.78 -7.68
N ILE A 62 10.22 -1.62 -7.57
CA ILE A 62 9.57 -0.89 -6.49
C ILE A 62 9.04 -1.92 -5.50
N GLY A 63 9.16 -1.64 -4.21
CA GLY A 63 8.53 -2.48 -3.19
C GLY A 63 7.03 -2.61 -3.41
N SER A 64 6.46 -3.74 -2.99
CA SER A 64 5.04 -4.01 -3.14
C SER A 64 4.18 -3.16 -2.20
N VAL A 65 2.87 -3.18 -2.46
CA VAL A 65 1.82 -2.76 -1.54
C VAL A 65 0.92 -3.95 -1.24
N ALA A 66 0.32 -4.00 -0.05
CA ALA A 66 -0.64 -5.04 0.30
C ALA A 66 -2.02 -4.42 0.46
N LEU A 67 -3.00 -4.96 -0.25
CA LEU A 67 -4.38 -4.50 -0.28
C LEU A 67 -5.29 -5.62 0.21
N ALA A 68 -6.25 -5.30 1.06
CA ALA A 68 -7.26 -6.24 1.52
C ALA A 68 -8.66 -5.78 1.14
N LYS A 69 -9.51 -6.75 0.78
CA LYS A 69 -10.94 -6.54 0.59
C LYS A 69 -11.70 -7.44 1.55
N ALA A 70 -12.61 -6.86 2.31
CA ALA A 70 -13.53 -7.62 3.13
C ALA A 70 -14.48 -8.44 2.24
N PRO A 71 -14.98 -9.61 2.66
CA PRO A 71 -15.88 -10.44 1.85
C PRO A 71 -17.12 -9.70 1.30
N ASP A 72 -17.60 -8.70 2.03
CA ASP A 72 -18.78 -7.88 1.73
C ASP A 72 -18.46 -6.59 0.96
N TRP A 73 -17.24 -6.43 0.42
CA TRP A 73 -16.77 -5.19 -0.21
C TRP A 73 -17.68 -4.65 -1.32
N CYS A 74 -18.32 -5.52 -2.11
CA CYS A 74 -19.23 -5.12 -3.19
C CYS A 74 -20.47 -4.36 -2.70
N SER A 75 -20.82 -4.49 -1.42
CA SER A 75 -21.99 -3.85 -0.79
C SER A 75 -21.60 -2.73 0.19
N ARG A 76 -20.31 -2.44 0.35
CA ARG A 76 -19.82 -1.41 1.29
C ARG A 76 -19.80 -0.03 0.65
N GLU A 77 -20.02 0.97 1.48
CA GLU A 77 -19.68 2.36 1.14
C GLU A 77 -18.15 2.53 1.08
N LEU A 78 -17.70 3.57 0.37
CA LEU A 78 -16.29 3.93 0.30
C LEU A 78 -15.79 4.43 1.68
N PRO A 79 -14.51 4.16 2.03
CA PRO A 79 -13.56 3.29 1.35
C PRO A 79 -13.81 1.79 1.63
N TYR A 80 -13.51 0.92 0.65
CA TYR A 80 -13.73 -0.52 0.77
C TYR A 80 -12.48 -1.39 0.49
N ILE A 81 -11.36 -0.77 0.10
CA ILE A 81 -10.07 -1.42 -0.10
C ILE A 81 -9.13 -0.97 1.00
N GLU A 82 -8.83 -1.83 1.96
CA GLU A 82 -7.89 -1.48 3.03
C GLU A 82 -6.46 -1.60 2.53
N VAL A 83 -5.66 -0.55 2.69
CA VAL A 83 -4.21 -0.65 2.54
C VAL A 83 -3.70 -1.35 3.79
N VAL A 84 -3.16 -2.56 3.67
CA VAL A 84 -2.58 -3.31 4.79
C VAL A 84 -1.10 -2.98 4.94
N ASP A 85 -0.37 -2.90 3.82
CA ASP A 85 1.04 -2.48 3.78
C ASP A 85 1.29 -1.55 2.59
N GLY A 86 2.30 -0.69 2.68
CA GLY A 86 2.65 0.27 1.64
C GLY A 86 1.96 1.63 1.76
N LYS A 87 1.33 1.95 2.90
CA LYS A 87 0.72 3.27 3.17
C LYS A 87 1.64 4.43 2.83
N GLN A 88 2.91 4.37 3.23
CA GLN A 88 3.87 5.45 2.96
C GLN A 88 4.07 5.69 1.45
N ARG A 89 4.10 4.62 0.64
CA ARG A 89 4.18 4.71 -0.83
C ARG A 89 2.92 5.33 -1.41
N LEU A 90 1.75 4.81 -1.04
CA LEU A 90 0.47 5.27 -1.59
C LEU A 90 0.10 6.69 -1.12
N THR A 91 0.47 7.06 0.11
CA THR A 91 0.34 8.45 0.59
C THR A 91 1.29 9.39 -0.16
N THR A 92 2.53 8.98 -0.42
CA THR A 92 3.46 9.78 -1.24
C THR A 92 2.94 9.94 -2.67
N LEU A 93 2.40 8.88 -3.26
CA LEU A 93 1.75 8.92 -4.56
C LEU A 93 0.55 9.88 -4.54
N LYS A 94 -0.30 9.82 -3.50
CA LYS A 94 -1.42 10.76 -3.29
C LYS A 94 -0.92 12.20 -3.25
N LYS A 95 0.08 12.51 -2.43
CA LYS A 95 0.67 13.85 -2.30
C LYS A 95 1.23 14.37 -3.64
N PHE A 96 1.82 13.49 -4.44
CA PHE A 96 2.33 13.87 -5.75
C PHE A 96 1.19 14.23 -6.72
N ILE A 97 0.16 13.37 -6.85
CA ILE A 97 -0.96 13.63 -7.78
C ILE A 97 -1.85 14.80 -7.33
N THR A 98 -1.87 15.13 -6.04
CA THR A 98 -2.55 16.32 -5.50
C THR A 98 -1.70 17.59 -5.59
N ASN A 99 -0.48 17.52 -6.14
CA ASN A 99 0.47 18.63 -6.27
C ASN A 99 0.98 19.20 -4.93
N GLU A 100 0.91 18.43 -3.85
CA GLU A 100 1.53 18.81 -2.56
C GLU A 100 3.05 18.70 -2.60
N ILE A 101 3.58 17.77 -3.41
CA ILE A 101 5.02 17.57 -3.62
C ILE A 101 5.32 17.40 -5.12
N PRO A 102 6.50 17.85 -5.60
CA PRO A 102 6.98 17.55 -6.94
C PRO A 102 7.90 16.32 -6.98
N ILE A 103 8.20 15.84 -8.19
CA ILE A 103 9.41 15.04 -8.45
C ILE A 103 10.54 16.01 -8.77
N ILE A 104 11.71 15.84 -8.14
CA ILE A 104 12.89 16.66 -8.45
C ILE A 104 13.67 16.01 -9.59
N LEU A 105 13.64 16.63 -10.77
CA LEU A 105 14.39 16.23 -11.95
C LEU A 105 15.61 17.15 -12.16
N ALA A 106 16.49 16.78 -13.11
CA ALA A 106 17.67 17.56 -13.46
C ALA A 106 17.32 18.99 -13.91
N ASP A 107 16.21 19.15 -14.64
CA ASP A 107 15.74 20.43 -15.17
C ASP A 107 14.86 21.21 -14.17
N GLY A 108 14.65 20.67 -12.97
CA GLY A 108 13.88 21.29 -11.89
C GLY A 108 12.71 20.43 -11.38
N PRO A 109 11.87 20.99 -10.49
CA PRO A 109 10.72 20.30 -9.93
C PRO A 109 9.60 20.12 -10.97
N LEU A 110 9.06 18.92 -11.09
CA LEU A 110 7.91 18.60 -11.94
C LEU A 110 6.72 18.21 -11.06
N TYR A 111 5.65 19.02 -11.06
CA TYR A 111 4.39 18.69 -10.40
C TYR A 111 3.46 17.93 -11.35
N TRP A 112 2.52 17.17 -10.78
CA TRP A 112 1.54 16.40 -11.55
C TRP A 112 0.72 17.26 -12.53
N ARG A 113 0.34 18.47 -12.13
CA ARG A 113 -0.41 19.44 -12.95
C ARG A 113 0.39 19.98 -14.14
N ASP A 114 1.71 19.94 -14.05
CA ASP A 114 2.62 20.46 -15.07
C ASP A 114 2.97 19.35 -16.10
N MET A 115 2.65 18.08 -15.80
CA MET A 115 2.83 16.97 -16.73
C MET A 115 1.82 17.01 -17.87
N THR A 116 2.32 16.82 -19.09
CA THR A 116 1.50 16.50 -20.25
C THR A 116 0.77 15.17 -20.06
N ARG A 117 -0.29 14.97 -20.84
CA ARG A 117 -1.01 13.68 -20.86
C ARG A 117 -0.10 12.50 -21.20
N ALA A 118 0.89 12.70 -22.08
CA ALA A 118 1.84 11.67 -22.44
C ALA A 118 2.72 11.27 -21.24
N GLU A 119 3.22 12.25 -20.47
CA GLU A 119 4.01 12.00 -19.27
C GLU A 119 3.20 11.30 -18.18
N GLN A 120 1.95 11.73 -17.94
CA GLN A 120 1.06 11.06 -16.98
C GLN A 120 0.78 9.60 -17.39
N LEU A 121 0.63 9.31 -18.69
CA LEU A 121 0.46 7.94 -19.19
C LEU A 121 1.72 7.09 -19.00
N VAL A 122 2.91 7.66 -19.27
CA VAL A 122 4.19 6.96 -19.06
C VAL A 122 4.41 6.67 -17.57
N PHE A 123 4.12 7.63 -16.70
CA PHE A 123 4.17 7.46 -15.25
C PHE A 123 3.18 6.39 -14.78
N GLY A 124 1.92 6.49 -15.21
CA GLY A 124 0.84 5.62 -14.77
C GLY A 124 0.93 4.17 -15.27
N ARG A 125 1.60 3.90 -16.40
CA ARG A 125 1.77 2.54 -16.93
C ARG A 125 2.76 1.67 -16.16
N ARG A 126 3.60 2.29 -15.31
CA ARG A 126 4.60 1.56 -14.54
C ARG A 126 3.92 0.56 -13.60
N PRO A 127 4.31 -0.73 -13.58
CA PRO A 127 3.74 -1.69 -12.65
C PRO A 127 4.23 -1.40 -11.23
N LEU A 128 3.30 -1.39 -10.28
CA LEU A 128 3.58 -1.42 -8.85
C LEU A 128 3.06 -2.76 -8.31
N PRO A 129 3.95 -3.65 -7.83
CA PRO A 129 3.56 -4.96 -7.33
C PRO A 129 2.55 -4.86 -6.18
N ALA A 130 1.56 -5.76 -6.20
CA ALA A 130 0.52 -5.87 -5.18
C ALA A 130 0.46 -7.28 -4.60
N VAL A 131 0.22 -7.34 -3.30
CA VAL A 131 -0.30 -8.52 -2.62
C VAL A 131 -1.77 -8.24 -2.32
N VAL A 132 -2.67 -9.06 -2.85
CA VAL A 132 -4.10 -8.94 -2.65
C VAL A 132 -4.56 -10.02 -1.68
N LEU A 133 -5.18 -9.56 -0.60
CA LEU A 133 -5.78 -10.36 0.45
C LEU A 133 -7.30 -10.33 0.26
N ASP A 134 -7.83 -11.31 -0.46
CA ASP A 134 -9.26 -11.43 -0.71
C ASP A 134 -9.95 -12.20 0.42
N GLU A 135 -11.18 -11.79 0.75
CA GLU A 135 -12.06 -12.47 1.71
C GLU A 135 -11.43 -12.69 3.11
N VAL A 136 -10.48 -11.83 3.49
CA VAL A 136 -9.76 -11.93 4.76
C VAL A 136 -10.50 -11.24 5.91
N THR A 137 -10.38 -11.81 7.10
CA THR A 137 -10.93 -11.21 8.33
C THR A 137 -10.03 -10.07 8.84
N TYR A 138 -10.49 -9.32 9.84
CA TYR A 138 -9.64 -8.35 10.54
C TYR A 138 -8.39 -8.99 11.18
N LYS A 139 -8.56 -10.17 11.76
CA LYS A 139 -7.48 -10.94 12.39
C LYS A 139 -6.41 -11.36 11.38
N ASP A 140 -6.82 -11.78 10.19
CA ASP A 140 -5.89 -12.20 9.14
C ASP A 140 -5.04 -11.02 8.62
N ARG A 141 -5.65 -9.84 8.50
CA ARG A 141 -4.97 -8.60 8.11
C ARG A 141 -3.91 -8.19 9.14
N LEU A 142 -4.25 -8.25 10.44
CA LEU A 142 -3.29 -8.03 11.53
C LEU A 142 -2.14 -9.04 11.51
N ALA A 143 -2.45 -10.33 11.32
CA ALA A 143 -1.45 -11.38 11.24
C ALA A 143 -0.48 -11.16 10.07
N TYR A 144 -0.99 -10.83 8.87
CA TYR A 144 -0.18 -10.46 7.72
C TYR A 144 0.72 -9.25 8.03
N PHE A 145 0.12 -8.17 8.54
CA PHE A 145 0.85 -6.95 8.88
C PHE A 145 2.00 -7.23 9.84
N MET A 146 1.75 -8.08 10.84
CA MET A 146 2.72 -8.42 11.86
C MET A 146 3.90 -9.21 11.29
N VAL A 147 3.61 -10.20 10.45
CA VAL A 147 4.63 -11.01 9.78
C VAL A 147 5.49 -10.13 8.87
N VAL A 148 4.89 -9.26 8.06
CA VAL A 148 5.66 -8.44 7.10
C VAL A 148 6.50 -7.35 7.77
N ASN A 149 5.98 -6.70 8.81
CA ASN A 149 6.62 -5.51 9.39
C ASN A 149 7.47 -5.75 10.63
N PHE A 150 7.34 -6.91 11.28
CA PHE A 150 8.08 -7.22 12.51
C PHE A 150 8.87 -8.53 12.45
N THR A 151 8.93 -9.20 11.30
CA THR A 151 9.96 -10.21 11.03
C THR A 151 11.14 -9.54 10.35
N GLY A 152 12.36 -9.72 10.88
CA GLY A 152 13.57 -9.01 10.40
C GLY A 152 13.91 -7.76 11.22
N VAL A 153 14.31 -6.66 10.56
CA VAL A 153 14.54 -5.35 11.22
C VAL A 153 13.18 -4.71 11.49
N PRO A 154 12.67 -4.76 12.73
CA PRO A 154 11.27 -4.44 12.99
C PRO A 154 11.04 -2.92 12.97
N GLN A 155 9.82 -2.51 12.64
CA GLN A 155 9.35 -1.19 13.07
C GLN A 155 9.41 -1.08 14.61
N SER A 156 9.32 0.13 15.16
CA SER A 156 9.59 0.36 16.60
C SER A 156 8.84 -0.61 17.53
N GLU A 157 9.49 -1.00 18.64
CA GLU A 157 8.92 -1.92 19.64
C GLU A 157 7.65 -1.37 20.31
N GLU A 158 7.47 -0.04 20.34
CA GLU A 158 6.22 0.58 20.78
C GLU A 158 5.07 0.28 19.81
N HIS A 159 5.30 0.43 18.50
CA HIS A 159 4.28 0.14 17.50
C HIS A 159 3.91 -1.35 17.50
N LYS A 160 4.91 -2.23 17.68
CA LYS A 160 4.69 -3.67 17.82
C LYS A 160 3.73 -4.02 18.96
N ARG A 161 3.91 -3.39 20.13
CA ARG A 161 3.04 -3.61 21.31
C ARG A 161 1.59 -3.18 21.06
N HIS A 162 1.37 -2.06 20.38
CA HIS A 162 0.03 -1.60 19.99
C HIS A 162 -0.67 -2.62 19.08
N VAL A 163 0.01 -3.12 18.05
CA VAL A 163 -0.57 -4.12 17.13
C VAL A 163 -0.88 -5.44 17.85
N MET A 164 -0.02 -5.86 18.79
CA MET A 164 -0.27 -7.05 19.62
C MET A 164 -1.56 -6.92 20.46
N GLN A 165 -1.81 -5.75 21.07
CA GLN A 165 -3.03 -5.50 21.85
C GLN A 165 -4.29 -5.58 20.97
N LEU A 166 -4.24 -5.02 19.75
CA LEU A 166 -5.35 -5.12 18.79
C LEU A 166 -5.63 -6.58 18.39
N MET A 167 -4.59 -7.40 18.27
CA MET A 167 -4.72 -8.82 17.94
C MET A 167 -5.36 -9.64 19.06
N GLU A 168 -5.05 -9.34 20.33
CA GLU A 168 -5.70 -9.96 21.49
C GLU A 168 -7.17 -9.58 21.59
N ALA A 169 -7.52 -8.32 21.33
CA ALA A 169 -8.90 -7.83 21.35
C ALA A 169 -9.76 -8.38 20.19
N ALA A 170 -9.13 -8.85 19.12
CA ALA A 170 -9.81 -9.44 17.96
C ALA A 170 -10.06 -10.97 18.08
N GLN A 171 -9.75 -11.59 19.23
CA GLN A 171 -10.03 -13.00 19.54
C GLN A 171 -11.48 -13.20 19.99
#